data_AF-A0A1W0CAA1-F1
#
_entry.id   AF-A0A1W0CAA1-F1
#
_cell.length_a   1.000
_cell.length_b   1.000
_cell.length_c   1.000
_cell.angle_alpha   90.00
_cell.angle_beta   90.00
_cell.angle_gamma   90.00
#
_symmetry.space_group_name_H-M   'P 1'
#
loop_
_entity.id
_entity.type
_entity.pdbx_description
1 polymer ?
#
loop_
_entity_poly.entity_id
_entity_poly.type
_entity_poly.pdbx_seq_one_letter_code
_entity_poly.pdbx_strand_id
1 'polypeptide(L)'
;MKSLCFLFALLLFGCSGLLKAESIKVIQSTMNIDAHLVASTCHLVVDADGVGNSMLSLGVYNKGLGVVGGSRYFNIRAFEDGSTQSGCSAFMVAPTANIRFGGPGQLDEEGVITRGAGDQLRIEVRALDKEASYQGAVNSSNFDIDYPNDFAAKGMFRFQVDVKNLERASAGEYNGSLAFIVSYL
;
A
#
# COMPACT_ATOMS: atom_id res chain seq x y z
N MET A 1 -30.13 -83.03 -19.36
CA MET A 1 -29.30 -82.47 -20.45
C MET A 1 -30.19 -81.66 -21.38
N LYS A 2 -29.92 -80.35 -21.48
CA LYS A 2 -30.22 -79.41 -22.60
C LYS A 2 -31.72 -79.19 -22.92
N SER A 3 -32.39 -78.19 -22.38
CA SER A 3 -32.26 -76.72 -22.57
C SER A 3 -33.11 -76.18 -23.73
N LEU A 4 -33.93 -75.18 -23.38
CA LEU A 4 -34.03 -73.87 -24.04
C LEU A 4 -35.30 -73.54 -24.84
N CYS A 5 -35.85 -72.36 -24.49
CA CYS A 5 -36.64 -71.42 -25.32
C CYS A 5 -38.09 -71.87 -25.64
N PHE A 6 -39.15 -71.05 -25.55
CA PHE A 6 -39.28 -69.59 -25.49
C PHE A 6 -40.80 -69.26 -25.39
N LEU A 7 -41.13 -68.05 -24.89
CA LEU A 7 -42.36 -67.27 -25.16
C LEU A 7 -43.68 -67.80 -24.55
N PHE A 8 -44.64 -67.03 -24.06
CA PHE A 8 -44.87 -65.58 -23.88
C PHE A 8 -46.29 -65.45 -23.30
N ALA A 9 -46.57 -64.35 -22.61
CA ALA A 9 -47.90 -63.94 -22.14
C ALA A 9 -48.49 -64.65 -20.91
N LEU A 10 -48.03 -64.22 -19.73
CA LEU A 10 -48.92 -64.17 -18.56
C LEU A 10 -48.55 -62.95 -17.70
N LEU A 11 -49.59 -62.29 -17.18
CA LEU A 11 -49.61 -61.40 -16.00
C LEU A 11 -49.47 -59.89 -16.24
N LEU A 12 -50.54 -59.33 -16.79
CA LEU A 12 -51.19 -58.15 -16.21
C LEU A 12 -51.73 -58.55 -14.82
N PHE A 13 -51.04 -58.26 -13.72
CA PHE A 13 -51.65 -58.09 -12.39
C PHE A 13 -50.58 -57.56 -11.41
N GLY A 14 -50.76 -56.31 -10.97
CA GLY A 14 -50.39 -55.76 -9.66
C GLY A 14 -48.98 -55.98 -9.13
N CYS A 15 -48.15 -54.94 -9.20
CA CYS A 15 -47.27 -54.60 -8.08
C CYS A 15 -47.08 -53.09 -8.00
N SER A 16 -47.80 -52.47 -7.07
CA SER A 16 -47.63 -51.09 -6.62
C SER A 16 -46.30 -50.99 -5.87
N GLY A 17 -45.19 -50.99 -6.60
CA GLY A 17 -43.86 -50.75 -6.06
C GLY A 17 -43.50 -49.28 -6.18
N LEU A 18 -43.45 -48.57 -5.06
CA LEU A 18 -42.78 -47.27 -4.96
C LEU A 18 -41.38 -47.38 -5.59
N LEU A 19 -41.15 -46.69 -6.71
CA LEU A 19 -39.79 -46.35 -7.12
C LEU A 19 -39.30 -45.25 -6.17
N LYS A 20 -38.80 -45.64 -4.99
CA LYS A 20 -37.86 -44.80 -4.26
C LYS A 20 -36.58 -44.77 -5.10
N ALA A 21 -36.32 -43.64 -5.74
CA ALA A 21 -34.98 -43.31 -6.17
C ALA A 21 -34.13 -43.18 -4.89
N GLU A 22 -33.36 -44.21 -4.56
CA GLU A 22 -32.29 -44.06 -3.58
C GLU A 22 -31.20 -43.23 -4.25
N SER A 23 -31.20 -41.93 -3.92
CA SER A 23 -30.12 -41.03 -4.24
C SER A 23 -28.82 -41.61 -3.68
N ILE A 24 -27.89 -41.93 -4.58
CA ILE A 24 -26.51 -42.27 -4.22
C ILE A 24 -25.99 -41.13 -3.34
N LYS A 25 -25.70 -41.41 -2.07
CA LYS A 25 -25.02 -40.46 -1.19
C LYS A 25 -23.61 -40.24 -1.73
N VAL A 26 -23.47 -39.25 -2.61
CA VAL A 26 -22.19 -38.64 -2.93
C VAL A 26 -21.69 -38.03 -1.63
N ILE A 27 -20.56 -38.53 -1.12
CA ILE A 27 -19.91 -37.95 0.06
C ILE A 27 -19.53 -36.52 -0.31
N GLN A 28 -20.33 -35.55 0.11
CA GLN A 28 -20.04 -34.13 -0.06
C GLN A 28 -19.28 -33.67 1.17
N SER A 29 -17.95 -33.64 1.05
CA SER A 29 -17.08 -33.12 2.10
C SER A 29 -17.01 -31.59 1.94
N THR A 30 -17.80 -30.87 2.73
CA THR A 30 -17.73 -29.41 2.77
C THR A 30 -16.66 -29.02 3.78
N MET A 31 -15.51 -28.55 3.29
CA MET A 31 -14.46 -27.93 4.10
C MET A 31 -14.77 -26.44 4.22
N ASN A 32 -15.21 -25.99 5.39
CA ASN A 32 -15.27 -24.57 5.71
C ASN A 32 -13.84 -24.13 6.08
N ILE A 33 -13.25 -23.26 5.25
CA ILE A 33 -11.97 -22.62 5.56
C ILE A 33 -12.29 -21.29 6.22
N ASP A 34 -12.25 -21.26 7.54
CA ASP A 34 -12.24 -20.02 8.32
C ASP A 34 -10.80 -19.49 8.36
N ALA A 35 -10.50 -18.52 7.50
CA ALA A 35 -9.25 -17.78 7.55
C ALA A 35 -9.43 -16.55 8.45
N HIS A 36 -8.84 -16.59 9.65
CA HIS A 36 -8.72 -15.40 10.49
C HIS A 36 -7.58 -14.52 9.95
N LEU A 37 -7.92 -13.41 9.31
CA LEU A 37 -6.96 -12.39 8.88
C LEU A 37 -6.58 -11.54 10.11
N VAL A 38 -5.55 -11.95 10.84
CA VAL A 38 -4.92 -11.05 11.81
C VAL A 38 -4.00 -10.16 10.99
N ALA A 39 -4.45 -8.94 10.69
CA ALA A 39 -3.59 -7.94 10.06
C ALA A 39 -2.37 -7.76 10.97
N SER A 40 -1.18 -8.10 10.47
CA SER A 40 0.05 -7.76 11.17
C SER A 40 0.14 -6.24 11.26
N THR A 41 0.59 -5.71 12.40
CA THR A 41 0.88 -4.29 12.51
C THR A 41 2.24 -4.06 11.84
N CYS A 42 2.27 -3.42 10.67
CA CYS A 42 3.55 -3.07 10.05
C CYS A 42 4.28 -2.04 10.91
N HIS A 43 5.59 -2.21 11.08
CA HIS A 43 6.45 -1.16 11.60
C HIS A 43 6.96 -0.30 10.46
N LEU A 44 6.82 1.02 10.59
CA LEU A 44 7.22 1.98 9.58
C LEU A 44 8.47 2.72 10.04
N VAL A 45 9.43 2.83 9.12
CA VAL A 45 10.69 3.54 9.33
C VAL A 45 10.94 4.46 8.14
N VAL A 46 11.47 5.65 8.41
CA VAL A 46 11.95 6.56 7.37
C VAL A 46 13.46 6.43 7.26
N ASP A 47 13.96 6.27 6.04
CA ASP A 47 15.38 6.37 5.73
C ASP A 47 15.62 7.60 4.86
N ALA A 48 16.00 8.71 5.49
CA ALA A 48 16.43 9.93 4.83
C ALA A 48 17.97 9.96 4.73
N ASP A 49 18.64 10.74 5.58
CA ASP A 49 20.12 10.79 5.67
C ASP A 49 20.65 9.64 6.55
N GLY A 50 20.41 8.42 6.11
CA GLY A 50 20.81 7.18 6.80
C GLY A 50 19.63 6.29 7.17
N VAL A 51 19.95 5.02 7.45
CA VAL A 51 18.95 4.01 7.82
C VAL A 51 18.32 4.36 9.17
N GLY A 52 16.99 4.43 9.23
CA GLY A 52 16.24 4.76 10.44
C GLY A 52 16.25 6.23 10.82
N ASN A 53 16.80 7.11 9.98
CA ASN A 53 16.83 8.54 10.22
C ASN A 53 15.67 9.24 9.51
N SER A 54 14.78 9.88 10.28
CA SER A 54 13.67 10.67 9.75
C SER A 54 14.05 12.12 9.43
N MET A 55 15.27 12.55 9.75
CA MET A 55 15.76 13.90 9.46
C MET A 55 16.52 13.90 8.14
N LEU A 56 16.05 14.73 7.21
CA LEU A 56 16.68 14.94 5.91
C LEU A 56 17.36 16.32 5.89
N SER A 57 18.68 16.36 5.72
CA SER A 57 19.41 17.60 5.51
C SER A 57 19.31 18.01 4.04
N LEU A 58 18.75 19.19 3.79
CA LEU A 58 18.63 19.75 2.44
C LEU A 58 19.91 20.46 1.98
N GLY A 59 20.96 20.43 2.82
CA GLY A 59 22.25 21.05 2.55
C GLY A 59 22.22 22.58 2.70
N VAL A 60 23.27 23.22 2.17
CA VAL A 60 23.46 24.68 2.24
C VAL A 60 23.25 25.27 0.85
N TYR A 61 22.32 26.22 0.74
CA TYR A 61 22.11 26.98 -0.48
C TYR A 61 22.92 28.29 -0.44
N ASN A 62 23.76 28.50 -1.45
CA ASN A 62 24.49 29.76 -1.60
C ASN A 62 23.84 30.61 -2.70
N LYS A 63 23.09 31.64 -2.28
CA LYS A 63 22.40 32.57 -3.16
C LYS A 63 23.33 33.29 -4.14
N GLY A 64 24.57 33.58 -3.74
CA GLY A 64 25.54 34.29 -4.57
C GLY A 64 26.15 33.43 -5.69
N LEU A 65 26.13 32.09 -5.53
CA LEU A 65 26.64 31.15 -6.52
C LEU A 65 25.54 30.57 -7.43
N GLY A 66 24.27 30.74 -7.07
CA GLY A 66 23.15 30.15 -7.81
C GLY A 66 23.11 28.61 -7.79
N VAL A 67 23.94 27.97 -6.98
CA VAL A 67 24.00 26.51 -6.87
C VAL A 67 22.85 26.04 -5.98
N VAL A 68 21.85 25.43 -6.62
CA VAL A 68 20.72 24.78 -5.95
C VAL A 68 21.23 23.51 -5.27
N GLY A 69 20.91 23.33 -3.99
CA GLY A 69 21.12 22.05 -3.33
C GLY A 69 20.37 20.98 -4.12
N GLY A 70 21.09 19.99 -4.64
CA GLY A 70 20.52 18.98 -5.51
C GLY A 70 19.38 18.20 -4.86
N SER A 71 18.57 17.56 -5.70
CA SER A 71 17.45 16.74 -5.25
C SER A 71 17.89 15.72 -4.19
N ARG A 72 17.10 15.65 -3.12
CA ARG A 72 17.29 14.72 -2.01
C ARG A 72 16.24 13.63 -2.07
N TYR A 73 16.44 12.57 -1.31
CA TYR A 73 15.58 11.40 -1.35
C TYR A 73 15.37 10.86 0.06
N PHE A 74 14.20 10.31 0.31
CA PHE A 74 13.96 9.47 1.47
C PHE A 74 13.09 8.29 1.07
N ASN A 75 13.16 7.23 1.87
CA ASN A 75 12.33 6.06 1.71
C ASN A 75 11.44 5.88 2.94
N ILE A 76 10.22 5.41 2.74
CA ILE A 76 9.41 4.83 3.81
C ILE A 76 9.55 3.31 3.64
N ARG A 77 10.07 2.64 4.67
CA ARG A 77 10.13 1.19 4.72
C ARG A 77 9.14 0.63 5.73
N ALA A 78 8.44 -0.41 5.33
CA ALA A 78 7.53 -1.17 6.17
C ALA A 78 8.12 -2.56 6.45
N PHE A 79 7.97 -3.03 7.68
CA PHE A 79 8.45 -4.33 8.13
C PHE A 79 7.33 -5.07 8.85
N GLU A 80 7.35 -6.39 8.76
CA GLU A 80 6.70 -7.24 9.74
C GLU A 80 7.29 -7.02 11.14
N ASP A 81 6.49 -7.27 12.16
CA ASP A 81 6.95 -7.23 13.55
C ASP A 81 8.14 -8.17 13.76
N GLY A 82 9.22 -7.62 14.33
CA GLY A 82 10.49 -8.32 14.52
C GLY A 82 11.31 -8.61 13.26
N SER A 83 10.88 -8.19 12.06
CA SER A 83 11.62 -8.40 10.81
C SER A 83 12.64 -7.30 10.55
N THR A 84 13.82 -7.67 10.03
CA THR A 84 14.80 -6.73 9.46
C THR A 84 14.71 -6.63 7.94
N GLN A 85 13.86 -7.47 7.31
CA GLN A 85 13.61 -7.45 5.87
C GLN A 85 12.37 -6.61 5.57
N SER A 86 12.53 -5.69 4.62
CA SER A 86 11.44 -4.88 4.09
C SER A 86 10.32 -5.76 3.53
N GLY A 87 9.10 -5.43 3.88
CA GLY A 87 7.90 -6.14 3.47
C GLY A 87 6.91 -6.26 4.62
N CYS A 88 5.63 -6.22 4.28
CA CYS A 88 4.56 -6.41 5.27
C CYS A 88 3.30 -6.96 4.61
N SER A 89 2.86 -8.11 5.09
CA SER A 89 1.67 -8.83 4.60
C SER A 89 0.36 -8.12 4.94
N ALA A 90 0.37 -7.17 5.89
CA ALA A 90 -0.80 -6.34 6.17
C ALA A 90 -1.29 -5.56 4.94
N PHE A 91 -0.41 -5.25 3.98
CA PHE A 91 -0.84 -4.61 2.73
C PHE A 91 -1.69 -5.53 1.84
N MET A 92 -1.58 -6.85 1.99
CA MET A 92 -2.34 -7.82 1.19
C MET A 92 -3.80 -7.96 1.64
N VAL A 93 -4.18 -7.36 2.79
CA VAL A 93 -5.54 -7.48 3.35
C VAL A 93 -6.57 -6.67 2.57
N ALA A 94 -6.10 -5.74 1.73
CA ALA A 94 -6.91 -4.80 1.00
C ALA A 94 -6.35 -4.61 -0.42
N PRO A 95 -7.14 -4.17 -1.41
CA PRO A 95 -6.64 -3.96 -2.78
C PRO A 95 -5.58 -2.87 -2.90
N THR A 96 -5.65 -1.84 -2.05
CA THR A 96 -4.72 -0.72 -2.10
C THR A 96 -4.17 -0.34 -0.73
N ALA A 97 -2.99 0.26 -0.75
CA ALA A 97 -2.38 0.94 0.39
C ALA A 97 -2.38 2.44 0.12
N ASN A 98 -2.77 3.24 1.10
CA ASN A 98 -2.75 4.70 1.00
C ASN A 98 -1.66 5.27 1.90
N ILE A 99 -0.88 6.20 1.38
CA ILE A 99 0.01 7.07 2.15
C ILE A 99 -0.56 8.48 2.09
N ARG A 100 -1.07 8.95 3.23
CA ARG A 100 -1.57 10.30 3.41
C ARG A 100 -0.50 11.16 4.04
N PHE A 101 -0.14 12.26 3.39
CA PHE A 101 0.83 13.23 3.89
C PHE A 101 0.17 14.44 4.56
N GLY A 102 0.89 15.03 5.51
CA GLY A 102 0.54 16.30 6.14
C GLY A 102 -0.31 16.17 7.41
N GLY A 103 0.08 16.96 8.40
CA GLY A 103 -0.74 17.34 9.55
C GLY A 103 -1.15 18.82 9.49
N PRO A 104 -1.92 19.32 10.47
CA PRO A 104 -2.33 20.71 10.53
C PRO A 104 -1.13 21.67 10.43
N GLY A 105 -1.19 22.61 9.47
CA GLY A 105 -0.16 23.65 9.28
C GLY A 105 1.18 23.17 8.70
N GLN A 106 1.24 21.96 8.15
CA GLN A 106 2.44 21.39 7.51
C GLN A 106 2.45 21.54 5.99
N LEU A 107 1.29 21.60 5.35
CA LEU A 107 1.13 21.73 3.90
C LEU A 107 0.33 22.99 3.55
N ASP A 108 0.68 23.62 2.43
CA ASP A 108 -0.16 24.56 1.70
C ASP A 108 -0.23 24.16 0.21
N GLU A 109 -0.74 25.05 -0.64
CA GLU A 109 -0.92 24.79 -2.07
C GLU A 109 0.41 24.60 -2.83
N GLU A 110 1.51 25.14 -2.30
CA GLU A 110 2.83 25.10 -2.91
C GLU A 110 3.70 23.93 -2.39
N GLY A 111 3.35 23.34 -1.24
CA GLY A 111 3.99 22.13 -0.73
C GLY A 111 4.14 22.13 0.78
N VAL A 112 5.26 21.59 1.28
CA VAL A 112 5.55 21.58 2.71
C VAL A 112 6.02 22.96 3.15
N ILE A 113 5.33 23.48 4.17
CA ILE A 113 5.60 24.78 4.77
C ILE A 113 6.92 24.70 5.54
N THR A 114 7.80 25.67 5.27
CA THR A 114 9.04 25.88 6.00
C THR A 114 8.92 27.06 6.95
N ARG A 115 9.80 27.08 7.97
CA ARG A 115 9.86 28.08 9.03
C ARG A 115 11.28 28.64 9.16
N GLY A 116 11.42 29.90 9.60
CA GLY A 116 12.70 30.57 9.83
C GLY A 116 13.15 31.40 8.62
N ALA A 117 14.44 31.33 8.27
CA ALA A 117 14.98 32.07 7.12
C ALA A 117 14.37 31.62 5.76
N GLY A 118 13.66 30.51 5.77
CA GLY A 118 12.97 29.91 4.64
C GLY A 118 11.46 30.02 4.69
N ASP A 119 10.84 30.93 5.46
CA ASP A 119 9.36 31.05 5.53
C ASP A 119 8.65 31.14 4.15
N GLN A 120 9.37 31.66 3.14
CA GLN A 120 8.89 31.82 1.76
C GLN A 120 9.34 30.71 0.80
N LEU A 121 10.09 29.73 1.31
CA LEU A 121 10.49 28.54 0.57
C LEU A 121 9.43 27.46 0.71
N ARG A 122 9.46 26.47 -0.17
CA ARG A 122 8.62 25.28 -0.03
C ARG A 122 9.45 24.04 -0.31
N ILE A 123 9.22 23.02 0.50
CA ILE A 123 9.78 21.71 0.25
C ILE A 123 8.77 20.94 -0.60
N GLU A 124 9.16 20.61 -1.82
CA GLU A 124 8.40 19.79 -2.74
C GLU A 124 8.74 18.32 -2.50
N VAL A 125 7.72 17.49 -2.29
CA VAL A 125 7.86 16.03 -2.14
C VAL A 125 7.11 15.33 -3.26
N ARG A 126 7.74 14.36 -3.92
CA ARG A 126 7.17 13.58 -5.04
C ARG A 126 7.43 12.10 -4.87
N ALA A 127 6.43 11.26 -5.14
CA ALA A 127 6.64 9.82 -5.26
C ALA A 127 7.45 9.50 -6.53
N LEU A 128 8.44 8.61 -6.40
CA LEU A 128 9.26 8.13 -7.52
C LEU A 128 8.80 6.81 -8.10
N ASP A 129 8.03 6.04 -7.34
CA ASP A 129 7.51 4.74 -7.75
C ASP A 129 6.47 4.92 -8.86
N LYS A 130 6.52 4.05 -9.88
CA LYS A 130 5.61 4.12 -11.04
C LYS A 130 4.20 3.67 -10.68
N GLU A 131 4.10 2.89 -9.62
CA GLU A 131 2.89 2.30 -9.08
C GLU A 131 2.10 3.28 -8.21
N ALA A 132 2.68 4.43 -7.87
CA ALA A 132 1.98 5.49 -7.16
C ALA A 132 0.86 6.09 -8.02
N SER A 133 -0.34 6.26 -7.45
CA SER A 133 -1.47 6.91 -8.13
C SER A 133 -1.19 8.38 -8.49
N TYR A 134 -0.25 9.01 -7.77
CA TYR A 134 0.17 10.39 -7.99
C TYR A 134 1.67 10.56 -7.79
N GLN A 135 2.35 11.09 -8.81
CA GLN A 135 3.80 11.39 -8.80
C GLN A 135 4.08 12.91 -8.88
N GLY A 136 3.02 13.72 -8.73
CA GLY A 136 3.13 15.16 -8.67
C GLY A 136 3.62 15.66 -7.29
N ALA A 137 3.65 16.97 -7.11
CA ALA A 137 4.06 17.58 -5.84
C ALA A 137 2.97 17.39 -4.78
N VAL A 138 3.35 16.83 -3.64
CA VAL A 138 2.48 16.75 -2.47
C VAL A 138 2.18 18.16 -1.95
N ASN A 139 0.90 18.49 -1.80
CA ASN A 139 0.41 19.78 -1.32
C ASN A 139 -0.95 19.64 -0.63
N SER A 140 -1.54 20.75 -0.17
CA SER A 140 -2.83 20.75 0.55
C SER A 140 -4.03 20.25 -0.26
N SER A 141 -3.89 20.00 -1.56
CA SER A 141 -4.94 19.46 -2.43
C SER A 141 -4.62 18.05 -2.93
N ASN A 142 -3.36 17.66 -2.94
CA ASN A 142 -2.88 16.36 -3.42
C ASN A 142 -1.92 15.78 -2.38
N PHE A 143 -2.48 15.15 -1.35
CA PHE A 143 -1.71 14.61 -0.22
C PHE A 143 -1.98 13.12 0.03
N ASP A 144 -2.92 12.51 -0.71
CA ASP A 144 -3.20 11.08 -0.66
C ASP A 144 -2.52 10.40 -1.87
N ILE A 145 -1.70 9.38 -1.61
CA ILE A 145 -1.05 8.59 -2.66
C ILE A 145 -1.38 7.12 -2.44
N ASP A 146 -2.01 6.51 -3.43
CA ASP A 146 -2.39 5.11 -3.38
C ASP A 146 -1.39 4.23 -4.13
N TYR A 147 -1.22 3.02 -3.63
CA TYR A 147 -0.36 1.99 -4.20
C TYR A 147 -1.13 0.67 -4.29
N PRO A 148 -0.95 -0.11 -5.38
CA PRO A 148 -1.40 -1.49 -5.45
C PRO A 148 -0.82 -2.32 -4.29
N ASN A 149 -1.62 -3.22 -3.74
CA ASN A 149 -1.23 -4.03 -2.60
C ASN A 149 0.00 -4.90 -2.81
N ASP A 150 0.17 -5.49 -4.00
CA ASP A 150 1.31 -6.33 -4.36
C ASP A 150 2.63 -5.55 -4.40
N PHE A 151 2.57 -4.27 -4.78
CA PHE A 151 3.68 -3.34 -4.66
C PHE A 151 3.92 -2.98 -3.18
N ALA A 152 2.87 -2.54 -2.48
CA ALA A 152 2.95 -2.09 -1.09
C ALA A 152 3.46 -3.19 -0.14
N ALA A 153 3.11 -4.46 -0.40
CA ALA A 153 3.56 -5.61 0.38
C ALA A 153 5.08 -5.82 0.36
N LYS A 154 5.81 -5.25 -0.61
CA LYS A 154 7.29 -5.21 -0.64
C LYS A 154 7.86 -4.24 0.39
N GLY A 155 7.02 -3.34 0.90
CA GLY A 155 7.31 -2.45 2.02
C GLY A 155 8.32 -1.36 1.72
N MET A 156 8.48 -0.92 0.46
CA MET A 156 9.43 0.14 0.10
C MET A 156 8.77 1.19 -0.80
N PHE A 157 8.70 2.42 -0.31
CA PHE A 157 8.15 3.58 -1.00
C PHE A 157 9.22 4.66 -1.10
N ARG A 158 9.45 5.19 -2.30
CA ARG A 158 10.58 6.08 -2.60
C ARG A 158 10.10 7.47 -2.96
N PHE A 159 10.69 8.48 -2.33
CA PHE A 159 10.30 9.87 -2.52
C PHE A 159 11.52 10.74 -2.85
N GLN A 160 11.28 11.71 -3.73
CA GLN A 160 12.21 12.80 -4.01
C GLN A 160 11.77 14.06 -3.30
N VAL A 161 12.73 14.84 -2.86
CA VAL A 161 12.57 16.10 -2.15
C VAL A 161 13.39 17.19 -2.84
N ASP A 162 12.74 18.29 -3.17
CA ASP A 162 13.35 19.48 -3.76
C ASP A 162 12.96 20.74 -2.99
N VAL A 163 13.78 21.78 -3.05
CA VAL A 163 13.47 23.09 -2.47
C VAL A 163 13.07 24.05 -3.59
N LYS A 164 11.89 24.67 -3.44
CA LYS A 164 11.36 25.67 -4.37
C LYS A 164 11.49 27.09 -3.82
N ASN A 165 11.36 28.05 -4.73
CA ASN A 165 11.39 29.49 -4.46
C ASN A 165 12.70 29.97 -3.80
N LEU A 166 13.83 29.33 -4.08
CA LEU A 166 15.15 29.63 -3.48
C LEU A 166 15.58 31.09 -3.68
N GLU A 167 15.09 31.76 -4.72
CA GLU A 167 15.31 33.19 -4.95
C GLU A 167 14.75 34.08 -3.83
N ARG A 168 13.72 33.60 -3.13
CA ARG A 168 13.06 34.26 -1.98
C ARG A 168 13.71 33.91 -0.65
N ALA A 169 14.75 33.07 -0.65
CA ALA A 169 15.45 32.70 0.58
C ALA A 169 16.11 33.92 1.23
N SER A 170 16.00 33.99 2.56
CA SER A 170 16.81 34.85 3.42
C SER A 170 18.01 34.07 3.97
N ALA A 171 19.04 34.78 4.43
CA ALA A 171 20.19 34.15 5.06
C ALA A 171 19.81 33.61 6.45
N GLY A 172 20.11 32.34 6.71
CA GLY A 172 19.89 31.68 8.00
C GLY A 172 19.41 30.24 7.85
N GLU A 173 19.07 29.63 8.98
CA GLU A 173 18.51 28.27 9.02
C GLU A 173 17.01 28.28 8.77
N TYR A 174 16.52 27.21 8.15
CA TYR A 174 15.10 26.95 7.99
C TYR A 174 14.81 25.47 8.22
N ASN A 175 13.59 25.17 8.63
CA ASN A 175 13.12 23.81 8.86
C ASN A 175 11.70 23.64 8.33
N GLY A 176 11.34 22.40 8.03
CA GLY A 176 9.97 21.99 7.72
C GLY A 176 9.65 20.69 8.42
N SER A 177 8.38 20.32 8.47
CA SER A 177 7.95 19.05 9.05
C SER A 177 6.82 18.47 8.22
N LEU A 178 6.92 17.19 7.91
CA LEU A 178 5.91 16.47 7.15
C LEU A 178 5.60 15.15 7.84
N ALA A 179 4.40 15.05 8.40
CA ALA A 179 3.86 13.81 8.90
C ALA A 179 3.26 12.98 7.76
N PHE A 180 3.09 11.69 7.99
CA PHE A 180 2.32 10.82 7.12
C PHE A 180 1.58 9.74 7.92
N ILE A 181 0.55 9.17 7.31
CA ILE A 181 -0.24 8.05 7.82
C ILE A 181 -0.31 7.02 6.70
N VAL A 182 -0.11 5.74 7.05
CA VAL A 182 -0.30 4.62 6.12
C VAL A 182 -1.58 3.89 6.51
N SER A 183 -2.45 3.65 5.52
CA SER A 183 -3.72 2.94 5.68
C SER A 183 -3.83 1.80 4.66
N TYR A 184 -4.56 0.75 5.03
CA TYR A 184 -4.91 -0.38 4.15
C TYR A 184 -6.39 -0.21 3.77
N LEU A 185 -6.69 -0.07 2.47
CA LEU A 185 -8.02 0.28 1.94
C LEU A 185 -8.56 -0.76 0.98
#